data_AF-A0A1I2UPV3-F1
#
_entry.id   AF-A0A1I2UPV3-F1
#
_cell.length_a   1.000
_cell.length_b   1.000
_cell.length_c   1.000
_cell.angle_alpha   90.00
_cell.angle_beta   90.00
_cell.angle_gamma   90.00
#
_symmetry.space_group_name_H-M   'P 1'
#
loop_
_entity.id
_entity.type
_entity.pdbx_description
1 polymer ?
#
loop_
_entity_poly.entity_id
_entity_poly.type
_entity_poly.pdbx_seq_one_letter_code
_entity_poly.pdbx_strand_id
1 'polypeptide(L)'
;MNRRALLLSLGSVAFAGCTAGDGPSGTGAESTTAASSPETTTADPNAPAVPDVGVPPNEASGPPWDDDVTRVVSWTEATEETPIRLTPARSRGPLPTAGFEFALRNDTDARFAFNDYGWSVWKRVDGEWFHVEPRYWPEPLRYLGPGESHAWTLTVDNDRLDGTPLSPVEGRRSVTLVGLGGGTYAFTVDGWFESEDYENGVGFAARFELDGDPVELTPTDEVTETTRDGDTVVVATDADSGSDAQTVAFVVRRADGESGDGGDDVRRILTEQALRDRTLRNTLPFFEAGVETVRLEGRASSAPAFGVSDGGRIEYEGDRYLITTEKIETAGPEADG
;
A
#
# COMPACT_ATOMS: atom_id res chain seq x y z
N MET A 1 -10.13 -4.28 13.48
CA MET A 1 -10.76 -5.30 14.36
C MET A 1 -9.82 -6.47 14.53
N ASN A 2 -9.91 -7.07 15.73
CA ASN A 2 -9.01 -8.04 16.31
C ASN A 2 -8.75 -9.30 15.47
N ARG A 3 -7.49 -9.76 15.60
CA ARG A 3 -6.95 -11.04 15.16
C ARG A 3 -7.85 -12.21 15.58
N ARG A 4 -8.15 -13.12 14.65
CA ARG A 4 -8.53 -14.50 14.96
C ARG A 4 -7.76 -15.45 14.05
N ALA A 5 -6.76 -16.08 14.67
CA ALA A 5 -6.05 -17.24 14.15
C ALA A 5 -6.95 -18.48 14.22
N LEU A 6 -6.92 -19.29 13.16
CA LEU A 6 -7.51 -20.61 13.13
C LEU A 6 -6.51 -21.54 12.43
N LEU A 7 -5.71 -22.25 13.23
CA LEU A 7 -4.88 -23.35 12.76
C LEU A 7 -5.28 -24.62 13.51
N LEU A 8 -5.89 -25.54 12.77
CA LEU A 8 -6.16 -26.91 13.14
C LEU A 8 -4.90 -27.74 12.85
N SER A 9 -4.21 -28.20 13.89
CA SER A 9 -3.12 -29.17 13.78
C SER A 9 -3.59 -30.54 14.26
N LEU A 10 -3.73 -31.48 13.31
CA LEU A 10 -3.79 -32.93 13.53
C LEU A 10 -2.38 -33.50 13.36
N GLY A 11 -1.96 -34.37 14.29
CA GLY A 11 -0.74 -35.16 14.08
C GLY A 11 -0.11 -35.71 15.34
N SER A 12 -0.78 -36.66 16.00
CA SER A 12 -0.21 -37.45 17.10
C SER A 12 0.78 -38.49 16.56
N VAL A 13 2.04 -38.45 17.01
CA VAL A 13 2.97 -39.59 16.91
C VAL A 13 3.51 -39.92 18.30
N ALA A 14 3.31 -41.17 18.68
CA ALA A 14 3.56 -41.72 20.00
C ALA A 14 5.05 -41.96 20.27
N PHE A 15 5.49 -41.60 21.48
CA PHE A 15 6.76 -42.04 22.06
C PHE A 15 6.59 -43.41 22.73
N ALA A 16 7.51 -44.34 22.45
CA ALA A 16 7.73 -45.53 23.25
C ALA A 16 9.21 -45.90 23.22
N GLY A 17 9.78 -46.19 24.40
CA GLY A 17 11.03 -46.97 24.50
C GLY A 17 12.06 -46.47 25.49
N CYS A 18 11.79 -46.64 26.78
CA CYS A 18 12.74 -46.50 27.89
C CYS A 18 13.90 -47.50 27.81
N THR A 19 15.09 -47.10 28.27
CA THR A 19 15.94 -47.99 29.10
C THR A 19 16.52 -47.18 30.27
N ALA A 20 16.19 -47.66 31.47
CA ALA A 20 16.85 -47.34 32.75
C ALA A 20 18.30 -47.85 32.70
N GLY A 21 19.29 -47.35 33.44
CA GLY A 21 19.32 -46.61 34.70
C GLY A 21 20.35 -47.31 35.59
N ASP A 22 21.27 -46.57 36.21
CA ASP A 22 21.92 -47.01 37.45
C ASP A 22 22.69 -45.87 38.14
N GLY A 23 22.62 -45.83 39.47
CA GLY A 23 23.52 -45.05 40.33
C GLY A 23 22.86 -44.05 41.28
N PRO A 24 22.65 -44.37 42.57
CA PRO A 24 22.11 -43.48 43.58
C PRO A 24 23.19 -42.78 44.41
N SER A 25 22.78 -41.71 45.10
CA SER A 25 23.26 -41.22 46.41
C SER A 25 23.81 -39.79 46.41
N GLY A 26 23.07 -38.90 47.08
CA GLY A 26 23.67 -38.15 48.19
C GLY A 26 23.80 -36.64 48.04
N THR A 27 22.94 -35.95 48.81
CA THR A 27 23.21 -34.71 49.57
C THR A 27 23.26 -33.39 48.80
N GLY A 28 22.40 -32.46 49.22
CA GLY A 28 22.25 -31.14 48.61
C GLY A 28 23.28 -30.10 49.04
N ALA A 29 23.35 -29.02 48.26
CA ALA A 29 23.70 -27.68 48.71
C ALA A 29 23.30 -26.67 47.62
N GLU A 30 22.51 -25.69 48.04
CA GLU A 30 22.57 -24.26 47.74
C GLU A 30 22.75 -23.73 46.31
N SER A 31 21.82 -22.81 45.99
CA SER A 31 21.83 -21.86 44.89
C SER A 31 23.21 -21.28 44.57
N THR A 32 23.57 -21.32 43.29
CA THR A 32 24.39 -20.29 42.67
C THR A 32 23.79 -19.92 41.33
N THR A 33 23.28 -18.69 41.26
CA THR A 33 22.82 -18.03 40.04
C THR A 33 24.02 -17.87 39.11
N ALA A 34 24.17 -18.75 38.13
CA ALA A 34 25.07 -18.53 37.01
C ALA A 34 24.34 -17.65 36.00
N ALA A 35 24.72 -16.38 35.94
CA ALA A 35 24.35 -15.49 34.86
C ALA A 35 24.86 -16.09 33.55
N SER A 36 23.94 -16.40 32.63
CA SER A 36 24.30 -16.70 31.25
C SER A 36 24.95 -15.45 30.66
N SER A 37 26.27 -15.53 30.40
CA SER A 37 26.96 -14.62 29.50
C SER A 37 26.24 -14.58 28.16
N PRO A 38 26.18 -13.42 27.48
CA PRO A 38 25.65 -13.37 26.13
C PRO A 38 26.57 -14.23 25.25
N GLU A 39 26.01 -15.25 24.61
CA GLU A 39 26.69 -15.97 23.54
C GLU A 39 27.05 -14.94 22.47
N THR A 40 28.35 -14.68 22.34
CA THR A 40 28.88 -13.96 21.19
C THR A 40 28.79 -14.93 20.01
N THR A 41 27.77 -14.76 19.17
CA THR A 41 27.63 -15.50 17.92
C THR A 41 28.91 -15.31 17.11
N THR A 42 29.72 -16.36 17.03
CA THR A 42 30.93 -16.34 16.19
C THR A 42 30.44 -16.46 14.75
N ALA A 43 30.65 -15.42 13.93
CA ALA A 43 30.30 -15.42 12.52
C ALA A 43 30.91 -16.64 11.82
N ASP A 44 30.09 -17.39 11.06
CA ASP A 44 30.56 -18.52 10.26
C ASP A 44 31.52 -17.99 9.18
N PRO A 45 32.80 -18.38 9.17
CA PRO A 45 33.78 -17.91 8.19
C PRO A 45 33.48 -18.37 6.75
N ASN A 46 32.48 -19.24 6.55
CA ASN A 46 32.02 -19.67 5.23
C ASN A 46 30.67 -19.04 4.81
N ALA A 47 30.07 -18.17 5.63
CA ALA A 47 28.89 -17.42 5.21
C ALA A 47 29.26 -16.51 4.01
N PRO A 48 28.44 -16.47 2.94
CA PRO A 48 28.65 -15.53 1.85
C PRO A 48 28.75 -14.11 2.41
N ALA A 49 29.73 -13.35 1.95
CA ALA A 49 29.85 -11.95 2.33
C ALA A 49 28.61 -11.19 1.88
N VAL A 50 28.06 -10.36 2.77
CA VAL A 50 26.97 -9.45 2.45
C VAL A 50 27.44 -8.49 1.36
N PRO A 51 26.74 -8.38 0.22
CA PRO A 51 27.09 -7.40 -0.79
C PRO A 51 26.94 -5.97 -0.26
N ASP A 52 27.97 -5.15 -0.48
CA ASP A 52 27.93 -3.71 -0.19
C ASP A 52 27.20 -2.98 -1.32
N VAL A 53 25.93 -2.64 -1.08
CA VAL A 53 25.04 -2.07 -2.09
C VAL A 53 24.16 -0.95 -1.52
N GLY A 54 23.92 0.06 -2.35
CA GLY A 54 23.04 1.17 -2.02
C GLY A 54 23.58 2.11 -0.94
N VAL A 55 22.75 3.08 -0.58
CA VAL A 55 23.02 4.09 0.46
C VAL A 55 21.85 4.15 1.45
N PRO A 56 22.03 4.70 2.65
CA PRO A 56 20.91 4.90 3.57
C PRO A 56 19.75 5.68 2.92
N PRO A 57 18.48 5.26 3.13
CA PRO A 57 17.32 5.92 2.56
C PRO A 57 17.28 7.42 2.89
N ASN A 58 17.00 8.22 1.88
CA ASN A 58 16.74 9.66 2.02
C ASN A 58 15.87 10.13 0.83
N GLU A 59 15.35 11.35 0.88
CA GLU A 59 14.46 11.90 -0.15
C GLU A 59 15.06 11.93 -1.56
N ALA A 60 16.39 12.03 -1.69
CA ALA A 60 17.05 11.98 -2.99
C ALA A 60 17.14 10.56 -3.54
N SER A 61 17.17 9.55 -2.66
CA SER A 61 17.24 8.13 -3.03
C SER A 61 15.90 7.58 -3.55
N GLY A 62 14.77 8.23 -3.27
CA GLY A 62 13.48 7.86 -3.84
C GLY A 62 12.28 8.15 -2.93
N PRO A 63 11.15 7.44 -3.16
CA PRO A 63 10.03 7.43 -2.24
C PRO A 63 10.41 6.98 -0.82
N PRO A 64 9.57 7.25 0.19
CA PRO A 64 9.71 6.68 1.54
C PRO A 64 9.71 5.15 1.49
N TRP A 65 10.44 4.54 2.42
CA TRP A 65 10.54 3.10 2.59
C TRP A 65 10.13 2.71 4.01
N ASP A 66 9.77 1.44 4.19
CA ASP A 66 9.50 0.87 5.51
C ASP A 66 10.81 0.73 6.32
N ASP A 67 10.68 0.63 7.65
CA ASP A 67 11.81 0.64 8.60
C ASP A 67 12.80 -0.52 8.40
N ASP A 68 12.38 -1.59 7.74
CA ASP A 68 13.19 -2.75 7.40
C ASP A 68 14.11 -2.50 6.18
N VAL A 69 13.83 -1.48 5.37
CA VAL A 69 14.71 -1.07 4.26
C VAL A 69 15.78 -0.11 4.76
N THR A 70 16.98 -0.64 4.97
CA THR A 70 18.12 0.11 5.51
C THR A 70 19.04 0.71 4.44
N ARG A 71 18.91 0.25 3.19
CA ARG A 71 19.74 0.66 2.04
C ARG A 71 18.87 0.80 0.80
N VAL A 72 19.21 1.75 -0.08
CA VAL A 72 18.48 2.02 -1.32
C VAL A 72 19.44 2.13 -2.49
N VAL A 73 19.11 1.46 -3.59
CA VAL A 73 19.75 1.66 -4.90
C VAL A 73 18.81 2.54 -5.74
N SER A 74 19.15 3.83 -5.83
CA SER A 74 18.34 4.83 -6.54
C SER A 74 18.70 4.92 -8.03
N TRP A 75 17.75 5.35 -8.86
CA TRP A 75 17.98 5.64 -10.29
C TRP A 75 19.08 6.68 -10.54
N THR A 76 19.39 7.56 -9.57
CA THR A 76 20.49 8.53 -9.70
C THR A 76 21.87 7.91 -9.51
N GLU A 77 21.94 6.78 -8.81
CA GLU A 77 23.18 6.11 -8.42
C GLU A 77 23.40 4.81 -9.20
N ALA A 78 22.31 4.21 -9.70
CA ALA A 78 22.35 2.98 -10.47
C ALA A 78 23.06 3.21 -11.82
N THR A 79 24.16 2.48 -12.01
CA THR A 79 24.89 2.37 -13.27
C THR A 79 25.00 0.89 -13.66
N GLU A 80 25.55 0.60 -14.84
CA GLU A 80 25.81 -0.79 -15.24
C GLU A 80 26.79 -1.53 -14.31
N GLU A 81 27.61 -0.79 -13.54
CA GLU A 81 28.54 -1.36 -12.56
C GLU A 81 27.88 -1.62 -11.20
N THR A 82 26.63 -1.18 -11.00
CA THR A 82 25.90 -1.41 -9.75
C THR A 82 25.57 -2.90 -9.60
N PRO A 83 26.03 -3.58 -8.52
CA PRO A 83 25.98 -5.04 -8.40
C PRO A 83 24.58 -5.65 -8.40
N ILE A 84 23.57 -4.92 -7.93
CA ILE A 84 22.16 -5.28 -8.09
C ILE A 84 21.40 -3.99 -8.38
N ARG A 85 20.56 -3.98 -9.42
CA ARG A 85 19.91 -2.75 -9.88
C ARG A 85 18.57 -3.02 -10.53
N LEU A 86 17.66 -2.06 -10.35
CA LEU A 86 16.39 -1.98 -11.07
C LEU A 86 16.54 -0.99 -12.22
N THR A 87 16.47 -1.47 -13.45
CA THR A 87 16.69 -0.65 -14.65
C THR A 87 15.42 -0.54 -15.48
N PRO A 88 14.95 0.69 -15.80
CA PRO A 88 13.89 0.88 -16.77
C PRO A 88 14.43 0.79 -18.21
N ALA A 89 13.77 0.03 -19.08
CA ALA A 89 14.10 0.00 -20.51
C ALA A 89 13.84 1.35 -21.21
N ARG A 90 12.90 2.13 -20.67
CA ARG A 90 12.62 3.52 -21.05
C ARG A 90 12.16 4.31 -19.84
N SER A 91 12.51 5.59 -19.77
CA SER A 91 12.15 6.46 -18.63
C SER A 91 11.03 7.44 -18.91
N ARG A 92 10.42 7.42 -20.11
CA ARG A 92 9.36 8.37 -20.50
C ARG A 92 8.34 7.74 -21.45
N GLY A 93 7.08 8.15 -21.36
CA GLY A 93 5.99 7.65 -22.19
C GLY A 93 4.83 8.64 -22.36
N PRO A 94 4.10 8.63 -23.48
CA PRO A 94 2.95 9.50 -23.69
C PRO A 94 1.69 8.97 -23.00
N LEU A 95 0.74 9.84 -22.71
CA LEU A 95 -0.66 9.50 -22.41
C LEU A 95 -1.53 9.60 -23.68
N PRO A 96 -2.68 8.89 -23.76
CA PRO A 96 -3.34 8.11 -22.70
C PRO A 96 -2.72 6.71 -22.47
N THR A 97 -1.84 6.23 -23.35
CA THR A 97 -1.27 4.88 -23.28
C THR A 97 0.26 4.86 -23.30
N ALA A 98 0.87 4.20 -22.32
CA ALA A 98 2.31 4.02 -22.21
C ALA A 98 2.68 2.62 -21.74
N GLY A 99 3.87 2.12 -22.10
CA GLY A 99 4.39 0.85 -21.64
C GLY A 99 5.83 0.99 -21.18
N PHE A 100 6.16 0.45 -20.01
CA PHE A 100 7.48 0.47 -19.40
C PHE A 100 7.87 -0.95 -19.03
N GLU A 101 9.15 -1.28 -19.17
CA GLU A 101 9.72 -2.52 -18.66
C GLU A 101 10.77 -2.16 -17.61
N PHE A 102 10.68 -2.79 -16.45
CA PHE A 102 11.63 -2.65 -15.35
C PHE A 102 12.26 -4.02 -15.09
N ALA A 103 13.58 -4.10 -15.06
CA ALA A 103 14.31 -5.32 -14.78
C ALA A 103 15.15 -5.17 -13.52
N LEU A 104 14.89 -5.99 -12.50
CA LEU A 104 15.76 -6.18 -11.36
C LEU A 104 16.77 -7.26 -11.72
N ARG A 105 18.05 -6.91 -11.76
CA ARG A 105 19.15 -7.81 -12.11
C ARG A 105 20.12 -7.93 -10.96
N ASN A 106 20.43 -9.17 -10.57
CA ASN A 106 21.38 -9.48 -9.51
C ASN A 106 22.71 -9.93 -10.12
N ASP A 107 23.69 -9.05 -10.21
CA ASP A 107 25.06 -9.35 -10.63
C ASP A 107 26.01 -9.59 -9.41
N THR A 108 25.46 -9.79 -8.20
CA THR A 108 26.22 -10.21 -7.01
C THR A 108 26.43 -11.73 -6.98
N ASP A 109 27.30 -12.20 -6.09
CA ASP A 109 27.48 -13.63 -5.80
C ASP A 109 26.50 -14.18 -4.75
N ALA A 110 25.58 -13.35 -4.22
CA ALA A 110 24.60 -13.71 -3.21
C ALA A 110 23.20 -13.91 -3.81
N ARG A 111 22.35 -14.70 -3.16
CA ARG A 111 20.93 -14.82 -3.52
C ARG A 111 20.15 -13.66 -2.89
N PHE A 112 19.29 -13.05 -3.68
CA PHE A 112 18.41 -11.96 -3.24
C PHE A 112 16.97 -12.48 -3.11
N ALA A 113 16.38 -12.34 -1.94
CA ALA A 113 15.01 -12.72 -1.64
C ALA A 113 14.09 -11.49 -1.81
N PHE A 114 12.98 -11.64 -2.53
CA PHE A 114 12.05 -10.55 -2.83
C PHE A 114 10.64 -11.08 -3.09
N ASN A 115 9.64 -10.21 -3.05
CA ASN A 115 8.27 -10.55 -3.45
C ASN A 115 7.96 -9.97 -4.83
N ASP A 116 7.65 -10.80 -5.82
CA ASP A 116 7.37 -10.33 -7.18
C ASP A 116 6.01 -9.63 -7.35
N TYR A 117 5.18 -9.63 -6.31
CA TYR A 117 4.00 -8.76 -6.18
C TYR A 117 4.25 -7.46 -5.41
N GLY A 118 5.34 -7.37 -4.63
CA GLY A 118 5.69 -6.21 -3.81
C GLY A 118 6.36 -5.09 -4.61
N TRP A 119 5.89 -4.86 -5.84
CA TRP A 119 6.24 -3.64 -6.55
C TRP A 119 5.41 -2.48 -6.02
N SER A 120 5.82 -1.23 -6.24
CA SER A 120 4.95 -0.07 -6.02
C SER A 120 5.17 1.01 -7.08
N VAL A 121 4.14 1.82 -7.31
CA VAL A 121 4.19 3.01 -8.13
C VAL A 121 3.87 4.22 -7.27
N TRP A 122 4.77 5.20 -7.32
CA TRP A 122 4.68 6.45 -6.58
C TRP A 122 4.63 7.63 -7.55
N LYS A 123 3.88 8.68 -7.22
CA LYS A 123 3.87 9.95 -7.97
C LYS A 123 4.57 11.04 -7.17
N ARG A 124 5.38 11.87 -7.84
CA ARG A 124 6.01 13.04 -7.22
C ARG A 124 5.20 14.31 -7.48
N VAL A 125 4.82 15.02 -6.43
CA VAL A 125 4.10 16.32 -6.49
C VAL A 125 4.70 17.25 -5.45
N ASP A 126 5.08 18.47 -5.86
CA ASP A 126 5.68 19.49 -4.98
C ASP A 126 6.86 19.01 -4.13
N GLY A 127 7.66 18.08 -4.68
CA GLY A 127 8.83 17.51 -4.02
C GLY A 127 8.54 16.24 -3.22
N GLU A 128 7.28 15.99 -2.86
CA GLU A 128 6.80 14.86 -2.05
C GLU A 128 6.40 13.66 -2.93
N TRP A 129 6.49 12.45 -2.35
CA TRP A 129 6.10 11.20 -3.01
C TRP A 129 4.80 10.64 -2.43
N PHE A 130 3.87 10.26 -3.30
CA PHE A 130 2.58 9.71 -2.95
C PHE A 130 2.44 8.31 -3.52
N HIS A 131 2.19 7.33 -2.65
CA HIS A 131 1.95 5.96 -3.06
C HIS A 131 0.65 5.84 -3.84
N VAL A 132 0.69 5.19 -5.02
CA VAL A 132 -0.49 5.04 -5.90
C VAL A 132 -0.99 3.59 -5.90
N GLU A 133 -0.13 2.61 -6.19
CA GLU A 133 -0.46 1.18 -6.24
C GLU A 133 0.78 0.33 -5.94
N PRO A 134 0.62 -0.95 -5.57
CA PRO A 134 -0.60 -1.66 -5.26
C PRO A 134 -1.05 -1.37 -3.82
N ARG A 135 -2.35 -1.25 -3.57
CA ARG A 135 -2.87 -1.03 -2.20
C ARG A 135 -2.77 -2.25 -1.27
N TYR A 136 -2.61 -3.43 -1.85
CA TYR A 136 -2.43 -4.70 -1.16
C TYR A 136 -1.74 -5.66 -2.12
N TRP A 137 -0.92 -6.56 -1.60
CA TRP A 137 -0.31 -7.62 -2.37
C TRP A 137 -0.21 -8.90 -1.54
N PRO A 138 -0.27 -10.09 -2.18
CA PRO A 138 0.07 -11.32 -1.50
C PRO A 138 1.58 -11.37 -1.22
N GLU A 139 2.00 -12.13 -0.20
CA GLU A 139 3.39 -12.19 0.26
C GLU A 139 4.14 -13.51 -0.07
N PRO A 140 4.17 -14.00 -1.33
CA PRO A 140 5.03 -15.13 -1.67
C PRO A 140 6.49 -14.68 -1.83
N LEU A 141 7.38 -15.31 -1.07
CA LEU A 141 8.82 -15.08 -1.21
C LEU A 141 9.37 -15.76 -2.48
N ARG A 142 10.19 -15.03 -3.22
CA ARG A 142 10.94 -15.47 -4.41
C ARG A 142 12.42 -15.16 -4.23
N TYR A 143 13.25 -15.79 -5.05
CA TYR A 143 14.69 -15.62 -5.01
C TYR A 143 15.22 -15.30 -6.41
N LEU A 144 16.19 -14.39 -6.46
CA LEU A 144 17.05 -14.12 -7.61
C LEU A 144 18.46 -14.61 -7.27
N GLY A 145 18.93 -15.63 -7.98
CA GLY A 145 20.30 -16.11 -7.89
C GLY A 145 21.32 -15.16 -8.54
N PRO A 146 22.62 -15.44 -8.35
CA PRO A 146 23.69 -14.75 -9.06
C PRO A 146 23.50 -14.80 -10.58
N GLY A 147 23.56 -13.63 -11.22
CA GLY A 147 23.36 -13.42 -12.66
C GLY A 147 21.91 -13.49 -13.13
N GLU A 148 20.94 -13.74 -12.25
CA GLU A 148 19.52 -13.80 -12.62
C GLU A 148 18.87 -12.41 -12.67
N SER A 149 17.76 -12.34 -13.40
CA SER A 149 16.94 -11.13 -13.50
C SER A 149 15.46 -11.45 -13.48
N HIS A 150 14.66 -10.55 -12.92
CA HIS A 150 13.20 -10.57 -13.03
C HIS A 150 12.70 -9.24 -13.61
N ALA A 151 11.69 -9.31 -14.48
CA ALA A 151 11.16 -8.14 -15.16
C ALA A 151 9.66 -7.97 -14.94
N TRP A 152 9.25 -6.70 -14.84
CA TRP A 152 7.86 -6.25 -14.82
C TRP A 152 7.60 -5.35 -16.02
N THR A 153 6.49 -5.61 -16.71
CA THR A 153 5.89 -4.72 -17.70
C THR A 153 4.78 -3.92 -17.02
N LEU A 154 4.95 -2.61 -16.95
CA LEU A 154 3.91 -1.67 -16.53
C LEU A 154 3.27 -1.05 -17.77
N THR A 155 1.98 -1.28 -17.95
CA THR A 155 1.17 -0.58 -18.94
C THR A 155 0.32 0.48 -18.25
N VAL A 156 0.35 1.70 -18.75
CA VAL A 156 -0.62 2.75 -18.42
C VAL A 156 -1.64 2.78 -19.55
N ASP A 157 -2.93 2.70 -19.22
CA ASP A 157 -4.01 2.64 -20.20
C ASP A 157 -5.22 3.45 -19.73
N ASN A 158 -5.19 4.76 -19.99
CA ASN A 158 -6.29 5.66 -19.65
C ASN A 158 -7.45 5.61 -20.66
N ASP A 159 -7.32 4.90 -21.79
CA ASP A 159 -8.47 4.67 -22.68
C ASP A 159 -9.52 3.76 -22.01
N ARG A 160 -9.11 3.07 -20.95
CA ARG A 160 -9.97 2.27 -20.06
C ARG A 160 -10.47 3.04 -18.84
N LEU A 161 -10.12 4.32 -18.70
CA LEU A 161 -10.67 5.16 -17.64
C LEU A 161 -12.09 5.57 -18.06
N ASP A 162 -13.05 4.76 -17.67
CA ASP A 162 -14.48 5.04 -17.81
C ASP A 162 -15.12 5.26 -16.43
N GLY A 163 -16.44 5.38 -16.38
CA GLY A 163 -17.19 5.51 -15.13
C GLY A 163 -17.18 4.26 -14.26
N THR A 164 -16.49 3.17 -14.63
CA THR A 164 -16.39 1.98 -13.77
C THR A 164 -15.42 2.23 -12.61
N PRO A 165 -15.72 1.72 -11.39
CA PRO A 165 -14.75 1.71 -10.30
C PRO A 165 -13.46 0.97 -10.68
N LEU A 166 -12.31 1.51 -10.27
CA LEU A 166 -11.02 0.89 -10.53
C LEU A 166 -10.81 -0.31 -9.58
N SER A 167 -10.66 -1.49 -10.17
CA SER A 167 -10.28 -2.70 -9.44
C SER A 167 -8.87 -2.56 -8.84
N PRO A 168 -8.60 -3.16 -7.66
CA PRO A 168 -7.24 -3.31 -7.16
C PRO A 168 -6.34 -3.96 -8.20
N VAL A 169 -5.11 -3.45 -8.34
CA VAL A 169 -4.14 -3.95 -9.31
C VAL A 169 -3.18 -4.91 -8.63
N GLU A 170 -3.07 -6.11 -9.20
CA GLU A 170 -2.10 -7.12 -8.79
C GLU A 170 -1.40 -7.67 -10.04
N GLY A 171 -0.18 -8.15 -9.90
CA GLY A 171 0.51 -8.84 -11.00
C GLY A 171 1.99 -9.04 -10.70
N ARG A 172 2.55 -10.15 -11.21
CA ARG A 172 3.96 -10.53 -10.98
C ARG A 172 4.93 -10.05 -12.06
N ARG A 173 4.41 -9.81 -13.27
CA ARG A 173 5.20 -9.57 -14.49
C ARG A 173 4.55 -8.62 -15.46
N SER A 174 3.22 -8.54 -15.47
CA SER A 174 2.48 -7.57 -16.28
C SER A 174 1.43 -6.95 -15.39
N VAL A 175 1.43 -5.62 -15.35
CA VAL A 175 0.54 -4.80 -14.54
C VAL A 175 -0.02 -3.72 -15.43
N THR A 176 -1.33 -3.46 -15.32
CA THR A 176 -1.98 -2.37 -16.06
C THR A 176 -2.57 -1.39 -15.07
N LEU A 177 -2.10 -0.15 -15.11
CA LEU A 177 -2.60 0.96 -14.31
C LEU A 177 -3.49 1.85 -15.18
N VAL A 178 -4.66 2.17 -14.65
CA VAL A 178 -5.62 3.11 -15.23
C VAL A 178 -5.67 4.34 -14.33
N GLY A 179 -5.93 5.51 -14.90
CA GLY A 179 -6.08 6.75 -14.15
C GLY A 179 -4.78 7.25 -13.56
N LEU A 180 -3.72 7.32 -14.37
CA LEU A 180 -2.50 8.08 -14.05
C LEU A 180 -2.44 9.35 -14.91
N GLY A 181 -2.13 10.49 -14.30
CA GLY A 181 -1.91 11.74 -15.02
C GLY A 181 -0.49 11.89 -15.57
N GLY A 182 -0.25 13.01 -16.25
CA GLY A 182 1.12 13.44 -16.57
C GLY A 182 1.92 13.73 -15.30
N GLY A 183 3.22 13.46 -15.33
CA GLY A 183 4.12 13.77 -14.21
C GLY A 183 5.32 12.84 -14.06
N THR A 184 5.99 12.97 -12.91
CA THR A 184 7.13 12.13 -12.50
C THR A 184 6.67 11.04 -11.56
N TYR A 185 7.12 9.82 -11.83
CA TYR A 185 6.79 8.63 -11.07
C TYR A 185 8.04 7.82 -10.70
N ALA A 186 7.91 6.94 -9.71
CA ALA A 186 8.91 5.93 -9.38
C ALA A 186 8.23 4.56 -9.33
N PHE A 187 8.88 3.55 -9.94
CA PHE A 187 8.59 2.14 -9.74
C PHE A 187 9.57 1.60 -8.72
N THR A 188 9.07 1.01 -7.64
CA THR A 188 9.88 0.51 -6.52
C THR A 188 9.69 -0.98 -6.31
N VAL A 189 10.73 -1.65 -5.82
CA VAL A 189 10.69 -3.00 -5.25
C VAL A 189 11.70 -3.06 -4.10
N ASP A 190 11.50 -3.97 -3.17
CA ASP A 190 12.44 -4.23 -2.07
C ASP A 190 12.64 -5.75 -1.86
N GLY A 191 13.55 -6.08 -0.96
CA GLY A 191 13.89 -7.43 -0.56
C GLY A 191 15.17 -7.44 0.28
N TRP A 192 15.76 -8.62 0.50
CA TRP A 192 16.98 -8.75 1.31
C TRP A 192 17.89 -9.85 0.76
N PHE A 193 19.19 -9.78 1.04
CA PHE A 193 20.08 -10.90 0.73
C PHE A 193 19.87 -12.05 1.71
N GLU A 194 19.93 -13.29 1.23
CA GLU A 194 19.73 -14.50 2.07
C GLU A 194 20.79 -14.64 3.18
N SER A 195 21.93 -13.94 3.06
CA SER A 195 22.96 -13.81 4.09
C SER A 195 22.59 -12.85 5.23
N GLU A 196 21.50 -12.11 5.09
CA GLU A 196 20.97 -11.13 6.05
C GLU A 196 19.54 -11.48 6.45
N ASP A 197 19.02 -10.77 7.44
CA ASP A 197 17.60 -10.83 7.81
C ASP A 197 16.80 -9.73 7.08
N TYR A 198 15.46 -9.87 7.05
CA TYR A 198 14.57 -8.94 6.34
C TYR A 198 14.60 -7.51 6.90
N GLU A 199 14.91 -7.31 8.19
CA GLU A 199 15.11 -6.01 8.86
C GLU A 199 16.34 -5.24 8.33
N ASN A 200 17.13 -5.87 7.46
CA ASN A 200 18.27 -5.28 6.75
C ASN A 200 18.03 -5.21 5.23
N GLY A 201 16.78 -4.95 4.83
CA GLY A 201 16.35 -4.88 3.44
C GLY A 201 17.05 -3.82 2.58
N VAL A 202 16.94 -4.03 1.27
CA VAL A 202 17.45 -3.18 0.19
C VAL A 202 16.29 -2.80 -0.72
N GLY A 203 16.02 -1.50 -0.81
CA GLY A 203 15.05 -0.91 -1.73
C GLY A 203 15.67 -0.55 -3.08
N PHE A 204 14.87 -0.64 -4.14
CA PHE A 204 15.26 -0.28 -5.50
C PHE A 204 14.24 0.67 -6.10
N ALA A 205 14.68 1.83 -6.58
CA ALA A 205 13.79 2.81 -7.20
C ALA A 205 14.22 3.13 -8.64
N ALA A 206 13.28 2.99 -9.59
CA ALA A 206 13.45 3.42 -10.97
C ALA A 206 12.47 4.55 -11.30
N ARG A 207 12.99 5.70 -11.74
CA ARG A 207 12.17 6.85 -12.14
C ARG A 207 11.65 6.67 -13.58
N PHE A 208 10.40 7.06 -13.80
CA PHE A 208 9.83 7.24 -15.13
C PHE A 208 8.90 8.46 -15.19
N GLU A 209 8.56 8.90 -16.39
CA GLU A 209 7.74 10.09 -16.64
C GLU A 209 6.60 9.77 -17.60
N LEU A 210 5.45 10.38 -17.35
CA LEU A 210 4.29 10.37 -18.25
C LEU A 210 4.10 11.76 -18.83
N ASP A 211 4.14 11.84 -20.16
CA ASP A 211 3.91 13.06 -20.92
C ASP A 211 2.42 13.16 -21.29
N GLY A 212 1.75 14.17 -20.74
CA GLY A 212 0.34 14.43 -20.97
C GLY A 212 -0.24 15.34 -19.89
N ASP A 213 -1.54 15.56 -19.94
CA ASP A 213 -2.25 16.35 -18.95
C ASP A 213 -2.41 15.58 -17.63
N PRO A 214 -2.59 16.27 -16.50
CA PRO A 214 -3.07 15.65 -15.27
C PRO A 214 -4.37 14.86 -15.53
N VAL A 215 -4.58 13.77 -14.81
CA VAL A 215 -5.82 13.01 -14.89
C VAL A 215 -6.94 13.76 -14.17
N GLU A 216 -8.13 13.79 -14.75
CA GLU A 216 -9.31 14.41 -14.16
C GLU A 216 -10.03 13.46 -13.20
N LEU A 217 -10.62 14.01 -12.13
CA LEU A 217 -11.47 13.24 -11.22
C LEU A 217 -12.91 13.24 -11.74
N THR A 218 -13.34 12.11 -12.32
CA THR A 218 -14.71 11.92 -12.78
C THR A 218 -15.45 10.95 -11.86
N PRO A 219 -16.73 11.21 -11.50
CA PRO A 219 -17.56 10.25 -10.78
C PRO A 219 -17.70 8.93 -11.53
N THR A 220 -18.06 7.88 -10.80
CA THR A 220 -18.41 6.58 -11.40
C THR A 220 -19.84 6.58 -11.94
N ASP A 221 -20.15 5.67 -12.87
CA ASP A 221 -21.49 5.44 -13.41
C ASP A 221 -22.49 4.85 -12.39
N GLU A 222 -22.01 4.54 -11.19
CA GLU A 222 -22.83 4.08 -10.05
C GLU A 222 -23.53 5.25 -9.35
N VAL A 223 -23.21 6.49 -9.70
CA VAL A 223 -23.98 7.66 -9.27
C VAL A 223 -25.26 7.68 -10.09
N THR A 224 -26.39 7.48 -9.43
CA THR A 224 -27.70 7.39 -10.09
C THR A 224 -28.47 8.70 -10.04
N GLU A 225 -28.24 9.51 -9.01
CA GLU A 225 -28.91 10.79 -8.82
C GLU A 225 -28.02 11.77 -8.04
N THR A 226 -28.18 13.05 -8.34
CA THR A 226 -27.55 14.14 -7.60
C THR A 226 -28.58 15.23 -7.36
N THR A 227 -28.80 15.58 -6.09
CA THR A 227 -29.75 16.62 -5.68
C THR A 227 -29.03 17.67 -4.84
N ARG A 228 -29.30 18.95 -5.11
CA ARG A 228 -28.76 20.07 -4.31
C ARG A 228 -29.84 20.66 -3.41
N ASP A 229 -29.53 20.75 -2.12
CA ASP A 229 -30.31 21.49 -1.12
C ASP A 229 -29.41 22.53 -0.44
N GLY A 230 -29.55 23.79 -0.86
CA GLY A 230 -28.71 24.88 -0.38
C GLY A 230 -27.22 24.69 -0.68
N ASP A 231 -26.43 24.55 0.37
CA ASP A 231 -24.97 24.32 0.34
C ASP A 231 -24.60 22.83 0.35
N THR A 232 -25.59 21.94 0.35
CA THR A 232 -25.40 20.51 0.45
C THR A 232 -25.77 19.83 -0.87
N VAL A 233 -24.90 18.95 -1.36
CA VAL A 233 -25.18 18.05 -2.49
C VAL A 233 -25.33 16.63 -1.97
N VAL A 234 -26.48 16.01 -2.24
CA VAL A 234 -26.74 14.60 -1.97
C VAL A 234 -26.51 13.80 -3.24
N VAL A 235 -25.63 12.81 -3.17
CA VAL A 235 -25.25 11.91 -4.26
C VAL A 235 -25.78 10.53 -3.92
N ALA A 236 -26.72 10.01 -4.70
CA ALA A 236 -27.23 8.65 -4.51
C ALA A 236 -26.42 7.67 -5.37
N THR A 237 -26.11 6.50 -4.80
CA THR A 237 -25.49 5.41 -5.55
C THR A 237 -26.25 4.09 -5.44
N ASP A 238 -26.31 3.33 -6.53
CA ASP A 238 -26.86 1.97 -6.56
C ASP A 238 -25.83 0.88 -6.28
N ALA A 239 -24.64 1.29 -5.82
CA ALA A 239 -23.55 0.45 -5.37
C ALA A 239 -23.98 -0.92 -4.85
N ASP A 240 -23.53 -1.98 -5.54
CA ASP A 240 -23.81 -3.35 -5.14
C ASP A 240 -23.33 -3.58 -3.71
N SER A 241 -24.31 -3.77 -2.84
CA SER A 241 -24.11 -3.97 -1.41
C SER A 241 -24.91 -5.20 -1.03
N GLY A 242 -24.30 -6.09 -0.25
CA GLY A 242 -24.92 -7.36 0.16
C GLY A 242 -26.31 -7.18 0.77
N SER A 243 -27.10 -8.26 0.84
CA SER A 243 -28.50 -8.24 1.29
C SER A 243 -28.72 -7.60 2.67
N ASP A 244 -27.70 -7.63 3.52
CA ASP A 244 -27.77 -7.17 4.91
C ASP A 244 -27.24 -5.74 5.09
N ALA A 245 -26.98 -5.03 3.98
CA ALA A 245 -26.42 -3.68 4.02
C ALA A 245 -27.42 -2.64 4.54
N GLN A 246 -26.97 -1.78 5.45
CA GLN A 246 -27.74 -0.66 5.98
C GLN A 246 -27.56 0.57 5.10
N THR A 247 -28.60 1.40 5.00
CA THR A 247 -28.48 2.71 4.36
C THR A 247 -27.62 3.64 5.24
N VAL A 248 -26.56 4.16 4.65
CA VAL A 248 -25.57 5.01 5.31
C VAL A 248 -25.17 6.14 4.39
N ALA A 249 -24.68 7.22 4.98
CA ALA A 249 -24.10 8.35 4.27
C ALA A 249 -22.61 8.47 4.57
N PHE A 250 -21.82 8.63 3.52
CA PHE A 250 -20.45 9.11 3.60
C PHE A 250 -20.47 10.62 3.35
N VAL A 251 -20.09 11.41 4.35
CA VAL A 251 -20.22 12.86 4.32
C VAL A 251 -18.84 13.49 4.23
N VAL A 252 -18.63 14.30 3.21
CA VAL A 252 -17.46 15.15 3.04
C VAL A 252 -17.91 16.59 3.24
N ARG A 253 -17.31 17.30 4.17
CA ARG A 253 -17.61 18.71 4.45
C ARG A 253 -16.35 19.54 4.33
N ARG A 254 -16.44 20.73 3.74
CA ARG A 254 -15.33 21.69 3.79
C ARG A 254 -14.98 22.01 5.24
N ALA A 255 -13.70 21.99 5.54
CA ALA A 255 -13.19 22.41 6.84
C ALA A 255 -12.91 23.92 6.78
N ASP A 256 -13.70 24.71 7.49
CA ASP A 256 -13.39 26.13 7.70
C ASP A 256 -12.01 26.26 8.34
N GLY A 257 -11.26 27.30 7.97
CA GLY A 257 -9.85 27.52 8.33
C GLY A 257 -9.52 27.68 9.81
N GLU A 258 -10.43 27.31 10.72
CA GLU A 258 -10.11 27.16 12.13
C GLU A 258 -9.36 25.84 12.33
N SER A 259 -8.07 25.98 12.62
CA SER A 259 -7.22 24.98 13.27
C SER A 259 -7.87 24.57 14.60
N GLY A 260 -8.93 23.77 14.54
CA GLY A 260 -9.50 23.12 15.71
C GLY A 260 -8.43 22.21 16.31
N ASP A 261 -8.30 22.29 17.64
CA ASP A 261 -7.34 21.69 18.56
C ASP A 261 -7.30 20.14 18.57
N GLY A 262 -7.40 19.53 17.37
CA GLY A 262 -7.19 18.12 17.08
C GLY A 262 -6.17 18.03 15.96
N GLY A 263 -4.99 17.53 16.28
CA GLY A 263 -3.72 17.79 15.59
C GLY A 263 -3.60 17.35 14.12
N ASP A 264 -2.71 18.06 13.43
CA ASP A 264 -1.66 17.67 12.46
C ASP A 264 -1.85 16.54 11.42
N ASP A 265 -2.85 15.66 11.49
CA ASP A 265 -2.98 14.52 10.57
C ASP A 265 -3.94 14.82 9.40
N VAL A 266 -3.69 15.92 8.66
CA VAL A 266 -4.39 16.16 7.39
C VAL A 266 -3.70 15.37 6.28
N ARG A 267 -4.38 14.35 5.75
CA ARG A 267 -3.82 13.53 4.66
C ARG A 267 -4.04 14.22 3.31
N ARG A 268 -2.96 14.65 2.67
CA ARG A 268 -3.02 15.13 1.28
C ARG A 268 -3.32 13.97 0.32
N ILE A 269 -4.27 14.19 -0.58
CA ILE A 269 -4.78 13.20 -1.55
C ILE A 269 -4.48 13.68 -2.97
N LEU A 270 -3.95 12.79 -3.79
CA LEU A 270 -3.82 13.04 -5.24
C LEU A 270 -5.04 12.53 -6.01
N THR A 271 -5.29 13.10 -7.19
CA THR A 271 -6.36 12.65 -8.09
C THR A 271 -6.24 11.17 -8.44
N GLU A 272 -5.02 10.67 -8.65
CA GLU A 272 -4.78 9.23 -8.86
C GLU A 272 -5.25 8.36 -7.69
N GLN A 273 -5.10 8.84 -6.45
CA GLN A 273 -5.55 8.14 -5.24
C GLN A 273 -7.06 8.27 -5.07
N ALA A 274 -7.61 9.47 -5.33
CA ALA A 274 -9.06 9.71 -5.29
C ALA A 274 -9.80 8.85 -6.31
N LEU A 275 -9.27 8.66 -7.53
CA LEU A 275 -9.86 7.78 -8.55
C LEU A 275 -9.96 6.30 -8.10
N ARG A 276 -9.08 5.88 -7.20
CA ARG A 276 -9.01 4.51 -6.65
C ARG A 276 -9.85 4.34 -5.39
N ASP A 277 -10.22 5.43 -4.76
CA ASP A 277 -11.15 5.46 -3.65
C ASP A 277 -12.55 5.81 -4.16
N ARG A 278 -13.39 4.78 -4.27
CA ARG A 278 -14.76 4.90 -4.77
C ARG A 278 -15.58 5.98 -4.03
N THR A 279 -15.38 6.14 -2.72
CA THR A 279 -16.13 7.13 -1.94
C THR A 279 -15.66 8.56 -2.23
N LEU A 280 -14.35 8.77 -2.35
CA LEU A 280 -13.79 10.07 -2.73
C LEU A 280 -14.10 10.43 -4.18
N ARG A 281 -14.00 9.46 -5.10
CA ARG A 281 -14.34 9.62 -6.52
C ARG A 281 -15.79 10.07 -6.73
N ASN A 282 -16.71 9.61 -5.88
CA ASN A 282 -18.14 9.96 -5.93
C ASN A 282 -18.55 11.09 -4.98
N THR A 283 -17.60 11.83 -4.41
CA THR A 283 -17.90 13.00 -3.56
C THR A 283 -17.14 14.24 -3.97
N LEU A 284 -15.81 14.15 -4.12
CA LEU A 284 -14.96 15.31 -4.39
C LEU A 284 -15.34 16.10 -5.66
N PRO A 285 -15.74 15.47 -6.79
CA PRO A 285 -16.12 16.22 -8.00
C PRO A 285 -17.36 17.12 -7.85
N PHE A 286 -18.16 16.94 -6.80
CA PHE A 286 -19.41 17.68 -6.59
C PHE A 286 -19.24 18.97 -5.78
N PHE A 287 -18.01 19.30 -5.35
CA PHE A 287 -17.72 20.59 -4.72
C PHE A 287 -17.62 21.71 -5.77
N GLU A 288 -18.77 22.25 -6.15
CA GLU A 288 -18.87 23.49 -6.94
C GLU A 288 -19.01 24.74 -6.06
N ALA A 289 -19.09 25.91 -6.69
CA ALA A 289 -19.25 27.17 -5.96
C ALA A 289 -20.51 27.16 -5.08
N GLY A 290 -20.31 27.44 -3.78
CA GLY A 290 -21.36 27.47 -2.76
C GLY A 290 -21.83 26.10 -2.28
N VAL A 291 -21.08 25.02 -2.56
CA VAL A 291 -21.26 23.72 -1.92
C VAL A 291 -20.27 23.58 -0.77
N GLU A 292 -20.78 23.38 0.43
CA GLU A 292 -20.00 23.18 1.66
C GLU A 292 -20.00 21.71 2.11
N THR A 293 -21.02 20.95 1.72
CA THR A 293 -21.16 19.54 2.10
C THR A 293 -21.55 18.69 0.90
N VAL A 294 -20.90 17.55 0.72
CA VAL A 294 -21.31 16.49 -0.20
C VAL A 294 -21.59 15.23 0.59
N ARG A 295 -22.76 14.64 0.38
CA ARG A 295 -23.25 13.45 1.08
C ARG A 295 -23.50 12.34 0.08
N LEU A 296 -22.66 11.32 0.09
CA LEU A 296 -22.85 10.11 -0.69
C LEU A 296 -23.72 9.13 0.07
N GLU A 297 -24.96 8.95 -0.38
CA GLU A 297 -25.91 7.99 0.17
C GLU A 297 -25.80 6.66 -0.56
N GLY A 298 -25.56 5.60 0.20
CA GLY A 298 -25.44 4.25 -0.33
C GLY A 298 -25.77 3.22 0.73
N ARG A 299 -25.40 1.98 0.43
CA ARG A 299 -25.58 0.85 1.33
C ARG A 299 -24.22 0.37 1.81
N ALA A 300 -24.09 0.02 3.08
CA ALA A 300 -22.87 -0.56 3.64
C ALA A 300 -23.17 -1.77 4.54
N SER A 301 -22.38 -2.82 4.40
CA SER A 301 -22.49 -4.07 5.19
C SER A 301 -21.38 -4.22 6.25
N SER A 302 -20.44 -3.29 6.33
CA SER A 302 -19.31 -3.29 7.28
C SER A 302 -19.47 -2.25 8.38
N ALA A 303 -18.81 -2.51 9.52
CA ALA A 303 -18.66 -1.55 10.62
C ALA A 303 -17.15 -1.34 10.90
N PRO A 304 -16.62 -0.10 10.79
CA PRO A 304 -17.34 1.11 10.40
C PRO A 304 -17.78 1.10 8.94
N ALA A 305 -18.84 1.86 8.63
CA ALA A 305 -19.37 1.97 7.27
C ALA A 305 -18.28 2.51 6.33
N PHE A 306 -18.20 1.98 5.12
CA PHE A 306 -17.16 2.32 4.13
C PHE A 306 -15.71 2.12 4.61
N GLY A 307 -15.48 1.44 5.74
CA GLY A 307 -14.13 1.27 6.31
C GLY A 307 -13.54 2.54 6.93
N VAL A 308 -14.32 3.61 7.09
CA VAL A 308 -13.86 4.89 7.63
C VAL A 308 -14.33 5.08 9.07
N SER A 309 -13.39 5.21 10.02
CA SER A 309 -13.70 5.71 11.35
C SER A 309 -13.96 7.22 11.28
N ASP A 310 -14.98 7.70 12.00
CA ASP A 310 -15.35 9.12 12.00
C ASP A 310 -14.17 10.05 12.32
N GLY A 311 -14.07 11.17 11.60
CA GLY A 311 -13.13 12.25 11.89
C GLY A 311 -11.88 12.31 11.01
N GLY A 312 -11.85 11.62 9.87
CA GLY A 312 -10.75 11.72 8.91
C GLY A 312 -10.66 13.12 8.30
N ARG A 313 -9.46 13.67 8.13
CA ARG A 313 -9.23 14.95 7.45
C ARG A 313 -8.35 14.75 6.23
N ILE A 314 -8.76 15.35 5.11
CA ILE A 314 -7.99 15.30 3.86
C ILE A 314 -7.78 16.69 3.28
N GLU A 315 -6.73 16.82 2.47
CA GLU A 315 -6.52 17.96 1.59
C GLU A 315 -6.53 17.47 0.13
N TYR A 316 -7.33 18.10 -0.72
CA TYR A 316 -7.45 17.79 -2.14
C TYR A 316 -7.52 19.09 -2.94
N GLU A 317 -6.64 19.25 -3.93
CA GLU A 317 -6.54 20.46 -4.76
C GLU A 317 -6.42 21.79 -3.98
N GLY A 318 -5.84 21.73 -2.77
CA GLY A 318 -5.63 22.89 -1.88
C GLY A 318 -6.78 23.18 -0.93
N ASP A 319 -7.93 22.53 -1.10
CA ASP A 319 -9.07 22.59 -0.19
C ASP A 319 -8.98 21.50 0.87
N ARG A 320 -9.47 21.81 2.08
CA ARG A 320 -9.49 20.88 3.22
C ARG A 320 -10.88 20.38 3.50
N TYR A 321 -10.97 19.09 3.81
CA TYR A 321 -12.24 18.42 4.05
C TYR A 321 -12.20 17.58 5.32
N LEU A 322 -13.34 17.53 6.00
CA LEU A 322 -13.65 16.60 7.07
C LEU A 322 -14.53 15.48 6.52
N ILE A 323 -14.19 14.25 6.86
CA ILE A 323 -14.89 13.02 6.48
C ILE A 323 -15.55 12.41 7.72
N THR A 324 -16.86 12.17 7.62
CA THR A 324 -17.66 11.49 8.64
C THR A 324 -18.59 10.46 8.01
N THR A 325 -19.10 9.54 8.83
CA THR A 325 -20.15 8.60 8.41
C THR A 325 -21.42 8.80 9.22
N GLU A 326 -22.57 8.69 8.59
CA GLU A 326 -23.88 8.82 9.24
C GLU A 326 -24.77 7.63 8.90
N LYS A 327 -25.56 7.17 9.87
CA LYS A 327 -26.64 6.21 9.60
C LYS A 327 -27.86 6.96 9.09
N ILE A 328 -28.49 6.45 8.04
CA ILE A 328 -29.77 6.96 7.58
C ILE A 328 -30.86 6.14 8.24
N GLU A 329 -31.61 6.74 9.17
CA GLU A 329 -32.81 6.10 9.69
C GLU A 329 -33.89 6.11 8.61
N THR A 330 -34.22 4.93 8.07
CA THR A 330 -35.39 4.81 7.21
C THR A 330 -36.62 5.02 8.08
N ALA A 331 -37.42 6.04 7.78
CA ALA A 331 -38.72 6.22 8.41
C ALA A 331 -39.51 4.91 8.28
N GLY A 332 -39.89 4.32 9.42
CA GLY A 332 -40.69 3.10 9.41
C GLY A 332 -42.01 3.33 8.66
N PRO A 333 -42.60 2.29 8.06
CA PRO A 333 -43.88 2.45 7.38
C PRO A 333 -44.89 3.05 8.36
N GLU A 334 -45.47 4.20 8.00
CA GLU A 334 -46.62 4.75 8.71
C GLU A 334 -47.65 3.62 8.83
N ALA A 335 -47.93 3.23 10.07
CA ALA A 335 -49.04 2.33 10.34
C ALA A 335 -50.32 3.13 10.08
N ASP A 336 -50.86 3.00 8.87
CA ASP A 336 -52.22 3.41 8.55
C ASP A 336 -53.16 2.73 9.55
N GLY A 337 -53.82 3.56 10.37
CA GLY A 337 -54.79 3.16 11.39
C GLY A 337 -56.20 2.96 10.86
#